data_AF-A0A7C4TZ61-F1
#
_entry.id   AF-A0A7C4TZ61-F1
#
_cell.length_a   1.000
_cell.length_b   1.000
_cell.length_c   1.000
_cell.angle_alpha   90.00
_cell.angle_beta   90.00
_cell.angle_gamma   90.00
#
_symmetry.space_group_name_H-M   'P 1'
#
loop_
_entity.id
_entity.type
_entity.pdbx_description
1 polymer ?
#
loop_
_entity_poly.entity_id
_entity_poly.type
_entity_poly.pdbx_seq_one_letter_code
_entity_poly.pdbx_strand_id
1 'polypeptide(L)' 'MTTRTNYVLVDFENVQPKDIGLLKDGPFSVKVFLGPNQSKIPVALAAALQSLGESAGELGSGLASYRMVRK' A
#
# COMPACT_ATOMS: atom_id res chain seq x y z
N MET A 1 -23.77 0.77 -7.94
CA MET A 1 -22.95 -0.43 -8.23
C MET A 1 -21.94 -0.55 -7.10
N THR A 2 -21.90 -1.67 -6.39
CA THR A 2 -20.91 -1.91 -5.32
C THR A 2 -19.56 -2.19 -5.97
N THR A 3 -18.62 -1.25 -5.86
CA THR A 3 -17.25 -1.42 -6.37
C THR A 3 -16.52 -2.45 -5.51
N ARG A 4 -16.11 -3.56 -6.10
CA ARG A 4 -15.25 -4.55 -5.44
C ARG A 4 -13.89 -3.93 -5.15
N THR A 5 -13.49 -3.89 -3.88
CA THR A 5 -12.13 -3.48 -3.49
C THR A 5 -11.13 -4.58 -3.85
N ASN A 6 -10.13 -4.25 -4.66
CA ASN A 6 -9.04 -5.17 -4.98
C ASN A 6 -7.87 -4.90 -4.03
N TYR A 7 -7.32 -5.95 -3.42
CA TYR A 7 -6.21 -5.81 -2.47
C TYR A 7 -4.91 -6.30 -3.08
N VAL A 8 -3.84 -5.53 -2.89
CA VAL A 8 -2.47 -5.93 -3.18
C VAL A 8 -1.76 -6.11 -1.84
N LEU A 9 -1.33 -7.34 -1.56
CA LEU A 9 -0.60 -7.68 -0.34
C LEU A 9 0.87 -7.86 -0.69
N VAL A 10 1.73 -7.03 -0.10
CA VAL A 10 3.17 -7.02 -0.36
C VAL A 10 3.90 -7.53 0.86
N ASP A 11 4.61 -8.65 0.71
CA ASP A 11 5.52 -9.13 1.74
C ASP A 11 6.89 -8.47 1.56
N PHE A 12 7.17 -7.41 2.33
CA PHE A 12 8.40 -6.63 2.16
C PHE A 12 9.65 -7.35 2.66
N GLU A 13 9.48 -8.35 3.51
CA GLU A 13 10.58 -9.17 4.04
C GLU A 13 11.23 -10.00 2.91
N ASN A 14 10.41 -10.51 2.00
CA ASN A 14 10.86 -11.36 0.91
C ASN A 14 10.95 -10.63 -0.43
N VAL A 15 10.21 -9.54 -0.62
CA VAL A 15 10.13 -8.79 -1.89
C VAL A 15 10.29 -7.30 -1.64
N GLN A 16 11.30 -6.69 -2.25
CA GLN A 16 11.50 -5.24 -2.25
C GLN A 16 11.05 -4.65 -3.59
N PRO A 17 9.78 -4.25 -3.74
CA PRO A 17 9.26 -3.71 -4.98
C PRO A 17 9.97 -2.39 -5.33
N LYS A 18 10.35 -2.25 -6.59
CA LYS A 18 11.05 -1.05 -7.09
C LYS A 18 10.08 0.11 -7.34
N ASP A 19 8.90 -0.19 -7.87
CA ASP A 19 7.98 0.82 -8.41
C ASP A 19 6.55 0.64 -7.89
N ILE A 20 6.36 0.70 -6.57
CA ILE A 20 5.02 0.57 -5.95
C ILE A 20 4.06 1.71 -6.35
N GLY A 21 4.61 2.84 -6.81
CA GLY A 21 3.86 3.98 -7.33
C GLY A 21 3.05 3.68 -8.60
N LEU A 22 3.31 2.57 -9.30
CA LEU A 22 2.49 2.14 -10.43
C LEU A 22 1.04 1.78 -10.04
N LEU A 23 0.80 1.54 -8.75
CA LEU A 23 -0.53 1.26 -8.21
C LEU A 23 -1.32 2.53 -7.90
N LYS A 24 -0.69 3.71 -8.03
CA LYS A 24 -1.33 5.01 -7.84
C LYS A 24 -2.46 5.17 -8.85
N ASP A 25 -3.55 5.82 -8.42
CA ASP A 25 -4.75 6.09 -9.23
C ASP A 25 -5.51 4.83 -9.72
N GLY A 26 -5.05 3.63 -9.33
CA GLY A 26 -5.74 2.37 -9.57
C GLY A 26 -6.76 2.03 -8.47
N PRO A 27 -7.76 1.16 -8.74
CA PRO A 27 -8.78 0.77 -7.78
C PRO A 27 -8.26 -0.30 -6.79
N PHE A 28 -7.10 -0.06 -6.18
CA PHE A 28 -6.38 -1.02 -5.34
C PHE A 28 -6.09 -0.47 -3.95
N SER A 29 -6.30 -1.31 -2.94
CA SER A 29 -5.83 -1.07 -1.58
C SER A 29 -4.56 -1.90 -1.34
N VAL A 30 -3.45 -1.22 -1.08
CA VAL A 30 -2.14 -1.83 -0.87
C VAL A 30 -1.89 -2.04 0.62
N LYS A 31 -1.48 -3.24 1.02
CA LYS A 31 -0.98 -3.51 2.37
C LYS A 31 0.42 -4.06 2.27
N VAL A 32 1.35 -3.45 2.97
CA VAL A 32 2.74 -3.91 3.03
C VAL A 32 2.99 -4.47 4.42
N PHE A 33 3.49 -5.70 4.44
CA PHE A 33 3.78 -6.45 5.64
C PHE A 33 5.27 -6.38 5.93
N LEU A 34 5.57 -6.04 7.18
CA LEU A 34 6.92 -6.09 7.71
C LEU A 34 7.13 -7.37 8.51
N GLY A 35 8.21 -8.06 8.18
CA GLY A 35 8.68 -9.20 8.95
C GLY A 35 9.22 -8.79 10.33
N PRO A 36 9.32 -9.74 11.27
CA PRO A 36 9.82 -9.49 12.63
C PRO A 36 11.27 -8.99 12.63
N ASN A 37 12.07 -9.41 11.66
CA ASN A 37 13.47 -9.00 11.50
C ASN A 37 13.63 -7.66 10.76
N GLN A 38 12.55 -7.08 10.23
CA GLN A 38 12.59 -5.88 9.40
C GLN A 38 11.53 -4.87 9.82
N SER A 39 11.86 -4.09 10.84
CA SER A 39 10.97 -3.08 11.44
C SER A 39 11.00 -1.71 10.74
N LYS A 40 11.84 -1.56 9.70
CA LYS A 40 12.09 -0.29 9.02
C LYS A 40 11.93 -0.44 7.51
N ILE A 41 11.46 0.63 6.87
CA ILE A 41 11.39 0.77 5.42
C ILE A 41 12.24 1.95 4.95
N PRO A 42 12.75 1.91 3.71
CA PRO A 42 13.37 3.08 3.10
C PRO A 42 12.39 4.27 3.04
N VAL A 43 12.92 5.49 3.25
CA VAL A 43 12.11 6.73 3.15
C VAL A 43 11.47 6.86 1.77
N ALA A 44 12.18 6.47 0.71
CA ALA A 44 11.64 6.47 -0.65
C ALA A 44 10.40 5.57 -0.79
N LEU A 45 10.41 4.39 -0.16
CA LEU A 45 9.25 3.50 -0.15
C LEU A 45 8.11 4.10 0.66
N ALA A 46 8.39 4.69 1.82
CA ALA A 46 7.38 5.38 2.62
C ALA A 46 6.71 6.53 1.84
N ALA A 47 7.50 7.34 1.13
CA ALA A 47 7.00 8.43 0.29
C ALA A 47 6.14 7.91 -0.87
N ALA A 48 6.58 6.83 -1.54
CA ALA A 48 5.82 6.21 -2.61
C ALA A 48 4.47 5.67 -2.10
N LEU A 49 4.45 5.02 -0.94
CA LEU A 49 3.24 4.49 -0.32
C LEU A 49 2.29 5.59 0.16
N GLN A 50 2.83 6.70 0.69
CA GLN A 50 2.03 7.86 1.06
C GLN A 50 1.37 8.52 -0.15
N SER A 51 2.04 8.51 -1.31
CA SER A 51 1.48 9.03 -2.56
C SER A 51 0.33 8.18 -3.14
N LEU A 52 0.17 6.93 -2.68
CA LEU A 52 -0.95 6.08 -3.09
C LEU A 52 -2.26 6.62 -2.51
N GLY A 53 -2.24 7.09 -1.26
CA GLY A 53 -3.38 7.66 -0.55
C GLY A 53 -3.51 7.09 0.86
N GLU A 54 -4.05 7.91 1.76
CA GLU A 54 -4.33 7.52 3.14
C GLU A 54 -5.62 6.71 3.20
N SER A 55 -5.68 5.72 4.11
CA SER A 55 -6.92 5.02 4.47
C SER A 55 -7.87 5.96 5.24
N ALA A 56 -8.20 7.13 4.68
CA ALA A 56 -9.21 8.02 5.24
C ALA A 56 -10.56 7.54 4.71
N GLY A 57 -11.38 6.98 5.61
CA GLY A 57 -12.72 6.54 5.27
C GLY A 57 -13.58 7.74 4.93
N GLU A 58 -13.63 8.12 3.65
CA GLU A 58 -14.70 8.93 3.11
C GLU A 58 -15.00 8.51 1.66
N LEU A 59 -16.29 8.27 1.41
CA LEU A 59 -16.84 7.66 0.20
C LEU A 59 -16.70 8.59 -1.01
N GLY A 60 -15.71 8.33 -1.88
CA GLY A 60 -15.62 9.01 -3.17
C GLY A 60 -14.44 8.55 -4.01
N SER A 61 -14.73 7.88 -5.13
CA SER A 61 -13.85 7.50 -6.25
C SER A 61 -12.39 7.11 -5.96
N GLY A 62 -12.11 5.81 -5.91
CA GLY A 62 -10.90 5.23 -6.50
C GLY A 62 -9.54 5.73 -6.02
N LEU A 63 -9.40 6.08 -4.74
CA LEU A 63 -8.10 6.41 -4.17
C LEU A 63 -7.37 5.11 -3.80
N ALA A 64 -6.17 4.93 -4.36
CA ALA A 64 -5.29 3.89 -3.85
C ALA A 64 -5.07 4.16 -2.35
N SER A 65 -5.07 3.11 -1.53
CA SER A 65 -5.02 3.27 -0.08
C SER A 65 -3.93 2.39 0.47
N TYR A 66 -3.06 2.91 1.34
CA TYR A 66 -2.00 2.13 1.95
C TYR A 66 -2.18 1.91 3.46
N ARG A 67 -1.76 0.73 3.95
CA ARG A 67 -1.52 0.45 5.36
C ARG A 67 -0.30 -0.44 5.58
N MET A 68 0.54 -0.05 6.53
CA MET A 68 1.64 -0.85 7.04
C MET A 68 1.15 -1.79 8.13
N VAL A 69 1.42 -3.08 8.00
CA VAL A 69 0.96 -4.11 8.93
C VAL A 69 2.18 -4.89 9.42
N ARG A 70 2.26 -5.16 10.73
CA ARG A 70 3.25 -6.10 11.26
C ARG A 70 2.69 -7.52 11.14
N LYS A 71 3.52 -8.46 10.68
CA LYS A 71 3.19 -9.89 10.72
C LYS A 71 3.05 -10.38 12.16
#